data_AF-A0A498ARP9-F1
#
_entry.id   AF-A0A498ARP9-F1
#
_cell.length_a   1.000
_cell.length_b   1.000
_cell.length_c   1.000
_cell.angle_alpha   90.00
_cell.angle_beta   90.00
_cell.angle_gamma   90.00
#
_symmetry.space_group_name_H-M   'P 1'
#
loop_
_entity.id
_entity.type
_entity.pdbx_description
1 polymer ?
#
loop_
_entity_poly.entity_id
_entity_poly.type
_entity_poly.pdbx_seq_one_letter_code
_entity_poly.pdbx_strand_id
1 'polypeptide(L)'
;MSEGIPRAVLTEALRAQINGREVLAAVFCTFRFDPGFFEREIMPALFDVQLHQDPQIRRVQLEEALRPLAGRVAVYYDPGAIVTGDGTACLDVRRIPVRPRTGYFHPKNAFILVRDSSTQERSLVVLTASANLTQAGWWESVECAHLEEIAEHGRSRTAPEIQRFLEHLRKMARNFESPIALDDIRGLLRTVQPILHRSADQRMHPHFLHNGRRGAKDLVDQLDEIAGQWLRGANLEVLSPYLDDADASVPLKNLIDRFQPGKWRVLLPEEGGVARCRPELYDWVRERGGEWGRLQYPRRSSRTAASRLRERPTGECTRRCTASSPSIGKSPSSDRST
;
A
#
# COMPACT_ATOMS: atom_id res chain seq x y z
N MET A 1 21.18 -6.95 9.89
CA MET A 1 19.82 -7.54 9.86
C MET A 1 18.98 -7.13 8.64
N SER A 2 19.48 -6.33 7.68
CA SER A 2 18.72 -5.94 6.47
C SER A 2 19.38 -6.29 5.13
N GLU A 3 20.53 -6.97 5.14
CA GLU A 3 21.32 -7.26 3.93
C GLU A 3 20.72 -8.37 3.04
N GLY A 4 19.59 -8.98 3.44
CA GLY A 4 18.96 -10.09 2.71
C GLY A 4 17.50 -9.88 2.28
N ILE A 5 16.88 -8.72 2.58
CA ILE A 5 15.50 -8.46 2.15
C ILE A 5 15.52 -7.92 0.72
N PRO A 6 14.89 -8.60 -0.26
CA PRO A 6 14.81 -8.12 -1.63
C PRO A 6 14.19 -6.72 -1.70
N ARG A 7 14.74 -5.86 -2.56
CA ARG A 7 14.23 -4.51 -2.79
C ARG A 7 13.81 -4.38 -4.24
N ALA A 8 12.62 -3.86 -4.45
CA ALA A 8 12.07 -3.62 -5.77
C ALA A 8 11.12 -2.43 -5.73
N VAL A 9 10.92 -1.79 -6.88
CA VAL A 9 9.81 -0.86 -7.06
C VAL A 9 8.52 -1.69 -7.14
N LEU A 10 7.49 -1.34 -6.37
CA LEU A 10 6.27 -2.16 -6.26
C LEU A 10 5.57 -2.36 -7.61
N THR A 11 5.57 -1.35 -8.48
CA THR A 11 4.99 -1.44 -9.83
C THR A 11 5.74 -2.46 -10.69
N GLU A 12 7.07 -2.53 -10.58
CA GLU A 12 7.90 -3.48 -11.32
C GLU A 12 7.70 -4.89 -10.78
N ALA A 13 7.68 -5.07 -9.46
CA ALA A 13 7.42 -6.36 -8.82
C ALA A 13 6.04 -6.90 -9.20
N LEU A 14 5.02 -6.05 -9.21
CA LEU A 14 3.66 -6.43 -9.63
C LEU A 14 3.62 -6.84 -11.10
N ARG A 15 4.22 -6.04 -11.98
CA ARG A 15 4.31 -6.34 -13.43
C ARG A 15 5.05 -7.65 -13.68
N ALA A 16 6.17 -7.87 -13.00
CA ALA A 16 6.95 -9.09 -13.08
C ALA A 16 6.14 -10.30 -12.59
N GLN A 17 5.33 -10.14 -11.54
CA GLN A 17 4.45 -11.21 -11.09
C GLN A 17 3.32 -11.48 -12.09
N ILE A 18 2.73 -10.47 -12.74
CA ILE A 18 1.72 -10.68 -13.80
C ILE A 18 2.37 -11.37 -15.01
N ASN A 19 3.61 -11.03 -15.35
CA ASN A 19 4.44 -11.69 -16.35
C ASN A 19 3.78 -11.79 -17.75
N GLY A 20 3.16 -10.70 -18.21
CA GLY A 20 2.52 -10.65 -19.53
C GLY A 20 1.22 -11.44 -19.67
N ARG A 21 0.76 -12.12 -18.61
CA ARG A 21 -0.49 -12.89 -18.60
C ARG A 21 -1.68 -11.96 -18.73
N GLU A 22 -2.74 -12.49 -19.33
CA GLU A 22 -3.99 -11.77 -19.52
C GLU A 22 -4.66 -11.54 -18.16
N VAL A 23 -4.86 -10.27 -17.78
CA VAL A 23 -5.64 -9.92 -16.60
C VAL A 23 -7.12 -10.12 -16.91
N LEU A 24 -7.82 -10.88 -16.08
CA LEU A 24 -9.27 -11.14 -16.20
C LEU A 24 -10.10 -10.27 -15.26
N ALA A 25 -9.57 -9.99 -14.07
CA ALA A 25 -10.19 -9.14 -13.07
C ALA A 25 -9.14 -8.59 -12.09
N ALA A 26 -9.39 -7.41 -11.52
CA ALA A 26 -8.52 -6.83 -10.51
C ALA A 26 -9.33 -6.09 -9.43
N VAL A 27 -9.04 -6.40 -8.16
CA VAL A 27 -9.59 -5.71 -6.99
C VAL A 27 -8.44 -5.13 -6.18
N PHE A 28 -8.48 -3.81 -5.99
CA PHE A 28 -7.55 -3.09 -5.14
C PHE A 28 -8.25 -2.58 -3.89
N CYS A 29 -7.53 -2.56 -2.78
CA CYS A 29 -7.93 -1.96 -1.52
C CYS A 29 -6.85 -0.97 -1.11
N THR A 30 -7.23 0.22 -0.65
CA THR A 30 -6.28 1.20 -0.12
C THR A 30 -6.92 2.09 0.93
N PHE A 31 -6.11 2.74 1.78
CA PHE A 31 -6.61 3.82 2.63
C PHE A 31 -6.62 5.13 1.85
N ARG A 32 -5.42 5.67 1.56
CA ARG A 32 -5.26 6.88 0.75
C ARG A 32 -5.28 6.51 -0.72
N PHE A 33 -6.15 7.17 -1.48
CA PHE A 33 -6.32 6.90 -2.90
C PHE A 33 -6.08 8.15 -3.73
N ASP A 34 -5.09 8.10 -4.61
CA ASP A 34 -4.90 9.05 -5.70
C ASP A 34 -5.40 8.40 -7.01
N PRO A 35 -6.59 8.78 -7.52
CA PRO A 35 -7.14 8.20 -8.72
C PRO A 35 -6.29 8.46 -9.97
N GLY A 36 -5.65 9.63 -10.06
CA GLY A 36 -4.82 10.00 -11.20
C GLY A 36 -3.54 9.20 -11.24
N PHE A 37 -2.87 9.03 -10.09
CA PHE A 37 -1.73 8.13 -9.97
C PHE A 37 -2.10 6.68 -10.33
N PHE A 38 -3.22 6.18 -9.82
CA PHE A 38 -3.67 4.82 -10.12
C PHE A 38 -3.84 4.58 -11.62
N GLU A 39 -4.52 5.48 -12.33
CA GLU A 39 -4.70 5.36 -13.79
C GLU A 39 -3.39 5.50 -14.58
N ARG A 40 -2.49 6.39 -14.16
CA ARG A 40 -1.26 6.66 -14.91
C ARG A 40 -0.16 5.64 -14.68
N GLU A 41 -0.10 5.03 -13.49
CA GLU A 41 1.07 4.26 -13.06
C GLU A 41 0.73 2.82 -12.65
N ILE A 42 -0.45 2.58 -12.07
CA ILE A 42 -0.85 1.23 -11.64
C ILE A 42 -1.56 0.48 -12.77
N MET A 43 -2.51 1.14 -13.45
CA MET A 43 -3.24 0.53 -14.56
C MET A 43 -2.33 0.04 -15.69
N PRO A 44 -1.30 0.78 -16.13
CA PRO A 44 -0.33 0.26 -17.11
C PRO A 44 0.40 -1.01 -16.71
N ALA A 45 0.51 -1.31 -15.41
CA ALA A 45 1.16 -2.53 -14.95
C ALA A 45 0.29 -3.77 -15.15
N LEU A 46 -1.02 -3.59 -15.36
CA LEU A 46 -1.98 -4.67 -15.62
C LEU A 46 -1.97 -5.14 -17.08
N PHE A 47 -1.40 -4.35 -17.98
CA PHE A 47 -1.45 -4.62 -19.41
C PHE A 47 -0.05 -4.76 -19.97
N ASP A 48 0.15 -5.79 -20.78
CA ASP A 48 1.38 -5.96 -21.54
C ASP A 48 1.32 -5.21 -22.87
N VAL A 49 1.17 -3.88 -22.78
CA VAL A 49 1.07 -3.00 -23.94
C VAL A 49 2.14 -1.92 -23.88
N GLN A 50 2.76 -1.65 -25.04
CA GLN A 50 3.64 -0.51 -25.18
C GLN A 50 2.80 0.77 -25.27
N LEU A 51 2.82 1.54 -24.18
CA LEU A 51 2.10 2.80 -24.12
C LEU A 51 2.91 3.94 -24.71
N HIS A 52 2.21 4.86 -25.37
CA HIS A 52 2.78 6.08 -25.88
C HIS A 52 3.25 7.01 -24.74
N GLN A 53 4.21 7.89 -25.03
CA GLN A 53 4.72 8.85 -24.05
C GLN A 53 3.80 10.07 -23.87
N ASP A 54 3.06 10.42 -24.91
CA ASP A 54 2.01 11.44 -24.83
C ASP A 54 0.86 10.99 -23.91
N PRO A 55 0.49 11.77 -22.88
CA PRO A 55 -0.54 11.38 -21.91
C PRO A 55 -1.95 11.19 -22.51
N GLN A 56 -2.32 11.94 -23.55
CA GLN A 56 -3.65 11.84 -24.16
C GLN A 56 -3.75 10.55 -24.98
N ILE A 57 -2.73 10.25 -25.79
CA ILE A 57 -2.66 9.00 -26.55
C ILE A 57 -2.59 7.80 -25.59
N ARG A 58 -1.75 7.88 -24.55
CA ARG A 58 -1.65 6.85 -23.52
C ARG A 58 -3.00 6.55 -22.88
N ARG A 59 -3.78 7.58 -22.56
CA ARG A 59 -5.12 7.40 -21.99
C ARG A 59 -6.03 6.61 -22.93
N VAL A 60 -6.09 6.99 -24.21
CA VAL A 60 -6.90 6.27 -25.21
C VAL A 60 -6.46 4.80 -25.32
N GLN A 61 -5.16 4.53 -25.35
CA GLN A 61 -4.64 3.16 -25.37
C GLN A 61 -5.04 2.36 -24.12
N LEU A 62 -5.02 2.98 -22.94
CA LEU A 62 -5.48 2.36 -21.71
C LEU A 62 -6.98 2.12 -21.70
N GLU A 63 -7.79 3.04 -22.23
CA GLU A 63 -9.24 2.85 -22.40
C GLU A 63 -9.55 1.65 -23.30
N GLU A 64 -8.85 1.53 -24.44
CA GLU A 64 -8.99 0.38 -25.34
C GLU A 64 -8.57 -0.93 -24.67
N ALA A 65 -7.44 -0.94 -23.94
CA ALA A 65 -6.98 -2.12 -23.20
C ALA A 65 -7.92 -2.51 -22.04
N LEU A 66 -8.61 -1.54 -21.45
CA LEU A 66 -9.56 -1.74 -20.35
C LEU A 66 -10.93 -2.23 -20.84
N ARG A 67 -11.31 -1.97 -22.10
CA ARG A 67 -12.63 -2.32 -22.64
C ARG A 67 -13.03 -3.80 -22.44
N PRO A 68 -12.15 -4.80 -22.67
CA PRO A 68 -12.47 -6.20 -22.38
C PRO A 68 -12.74 -6.49 -20.89
N LEU A 69 -12.25 -5.62 -20.00
CA LEU A 69 -12.38 -5.70 -18.55
C LEU A 69 -13.44 -4.73 -17.99
N ALA A 70 -14.36 -4.25 -18.81
CA ALA A 70 -15.44 -3.37 -18.36
C ALA A 70 -16.13 -3.96 -17.10
N GLY A 71 -16.16 -3.17 -16.03
CA GLY A 71 -16.71 -3.58 -14.73
C GLY A 71 -15.90 -4.62 -13.92
N ARG A 72 -14.72 -5.05 -14.40
CA ARG A 72 -13.85 -6.06 -13.77
C ARG A 72 -12.59 -5.50 -13.12
N VAL A 73 -12.43 -4.18 -13.09
CA VAL A 73 -11.41 -3.50 -12.29
C VAL A 73 -12.10 -2.63 -11.24
N ALA A 74 -11.79 -2.87 -9.98
CA ALA A 74 -12.38 -2.14 -8.85
C ALA A 74 -11.32 -1.69 -7.84
N VAL A 75 -11.50 -0.49 -7.29
CA VAL A 75 -10.71 0.07 -6.19
C VAL A 75 -11.65 0.41 -5.03
N TYR A 76 -11.41 -0.22 -3.90
CA TYR A 76 -12.06 0.07 -2.63
C TYR A 76 -11.15 1.00 -1.83
N TYR A 77 -11.71 2.10 -1.31
CA TYR A 77 -10.93 3.12 -0.63
C TYR A 77 -11.69 3.80 0.51
N ASP A 78 -10.96 4.46 1.41
CA ASP A 78 -11.58 5.31 2.42
C ASP A 78 -11.92 6.69 1.82
N PRO A 79 -13.21 7.09 1.78
CA PRO A 79 -13.61 8.35 1.17
C PRO A 79 -13.08 9.59 1.90
N GLY A 80 -12.68 9.48 3.18
CA GLY A 80 -12.06 10.57 3.93
C GLY A 80 -10.58 10.77 3.58
N ALA A 81 -9.99 9.89 2.78
CA ALA A 81 -8.56 9.85 2.50
C ALA A 81 -8.25 9.95 0.98
N ILE A 82 -9.19 10.47 0.19
CA ILE A 82 -8.95 10.72 -1.24
C ILE A 82 -7.94 11.86 -1.41
N VAL A 83 -6.98 11.66 -2.32
CA VAL A 83 -5.96 12.65 -2.66
C VAL A 83 -6.35 13.31 -3.97
N THR A 84 -6.47 14.64 -3.95
CA THR A 84 -6.60 15.44 -5.17
C THR A 84 -5.21 15.68 -5.74
N GLY A 85 -4.78 14.81 -6.66
CA GLY A 85 -3.55 15.00 -7.43
C GLY A 85 -3.78 15.74 -8.75
N ASP A 86 -2.69 15.93 -9.51
CA ASP A 86 -2.69 16.60 -10.82
C ASP A 86 -3.24 15.70 -11.95
N GLY A 87 -4.46 15.19 -11.79
CA GLY A 87 -5.11 14.38 -12.82
C GLY A 87 -6.57 14.08 -12.55
N THR A 88 -7.35 14.02 -13.62
CA THR A 88 -8.74 13.56 -13.59
C THR A 88 -8.78 12.05 -13.81
N ALA A 89 -9.53 11.34 -12.97
CA ALA A 89 -9.87 9.93 -13.22
C ALA A 89 -10.86 9.85 -14.40
N CYS A 90 -10.44 9.24 -15.50
CA CYS A 90 -11.21 9.12 -16.74
C CYS A 90 -11.50 7.69 -17.17
N LEU A 91 -10.77 6.70 -16.66
CA LEU A 91 -10.91 5.30 -17.03
C LEU A 91 -12.11 4.64 -16.34
N ASP A 92 -12.73 3.68 -17.02
CA ASP A 92 -13.84 2.84 -16.52
C ASP A 92 -13.37 1.85 -15.45
N VAL A 93 -13.02 2.41 -14.29
CA VAL A 93 -12.63 1.70 -13.08
C VAL A 93 -13.71 1.93 -12.02
N ARG A 94 -14.20 0.85 -11.43
CA ARG A 94 -15.18 0.93 -10.34
C ARG A 94 -14.50 1.46 -9.08
N ARG A 95 -14.85 2.68 -8.66
CA ARG A 95 -14.31 3.33 -7.46
C ARG A 95 -15.34 3.26 -6.34
N ILE A 96 -15.08 2.44 -5.34
CA ILE A 96 -16.07 2.07 -4.33
C ILE A 96 -15.63 2.64 -2.97
N PRO A 97 -16.26 3.72 -2.49
CA PRO A 97 -15.94 4.26 -1.18
C PRO A 97 -16.48 3.32 -0.10
N VAL A 98 -15.60 2.89 0.82
CA VAL A 98 -15.95 2.03 1.94
C VAL A 98 -15.95 2.87 3.22
N ARG A 99 -17.07 2.85 3.94
CA ARG A 99 -17.23 3.55 5.22
C ARG A 99 -17.47 2.53 6.34
N PRO A 100 -16.42 2.10 7.05
CA PRO A 100 -16.59 1.30 8.25
C PRO A 100 -17.44 2.05 9.29
N ARG A 101 -18.15 1.32 10.15
CA ARG A 101 -18.93 1.93 11.24
C ARG A 101 -18.03 2.66 12.26
N THR A 102 -16.80 2.19 12.43
CA THR A 102 -15.80 2.73 13.36
C THR A 102 -14.41 2.63 12.74
N GLY A 103 -13.57 3.64 12.97
CA GLY A 103 -12.21 3.69 12.42
C GLY A 103 -12.18 3.93 10.90
N TYR A 104 -11.07 3.57 10.28
CA TYR A 104 -10.77 3.83 8.87
C TYR A 104 -10.73 2.55 8.04
N PHE A 105 -11.03 2.65 6.75
CA PHE A 105 -10.79 1.56 5.80
C PHE A 105 -9.30 1.53 5.45
N HIS A 106 -8.51 0.75 6.20
CA HIS A 106 -7.05 0.74 6.08
C HIS A 106 -6.36 -0.40 5.29
N PRO A 107 -7.05 -1.37 4.63
CA PRO A 107 -6.36 -2.44 3.91
C PRO A 107 -5.66 -1.92 2.65
N LYS A 108 -4.56 -2.56 2.27
CA LYS A 108 -3.68 -2.19 1.16
C LYS A 108 -3.29 -3.44 0.39
N ASN A 109 -4.21 -3.87 -0.46
CA ASN A 109 -4.11 -5.15 -1.15
C ASN A 109 -4.40 -4.98 -2.64
N ALA A 110 -3.80 -5.82 -3.47
CA ALA A 110 -4.25 -6.04 -4.84
C ALA A 110 -4.49 -7.54 -5.05
N PHE A 111 -5.63 -7.87 -5.64
CA PHE A 111 -6.02 -9.23 -6.02
C PHE A 111 -6.28 -9.21 -7.52
N ILE A 112 -5.41 -9.86 -8.29
CA ILE A 112 -5.42 -9.79 -9.75
C ILE A 112 -5.53 -11.20 -10.31
N LEU A 113 -6.69 -11.50 -10.88
CA LEU A 113 -6.94 -12.76 -11.56
C LEU A 113 -6.29 -12.68 -12.94
N VAL A 114 -5.40 -13.62 -13.22
CA VAL A 114 -4.69 -13.70 -14.50
C VAL A 114 -4.93 -15.05 -15.17
N ARG A 115 -4.72 -15.08 -16.50
CA ARG A 115 -4.76 -16.27 -17.33
C ARG A 115 -3.53 -16.34 -18.23
N ASP A 116 -2.87 -17.49 -18.24
CA ASP A 116 -1.85 -17.78 -19.23
C ASP A 116 -2.52 -18.02 -20.59
N SER A 117 -2.12 -17.26 -21.62
CA SER A 117 -2.73 -17.37 -22.94
C SER A 117 -2.43 -18.71 -23.64
N SER A 118 -1.32 -19.36 -23.30
CA SER A 118 -0.88 -20.61 -23.91
C SER A 118 -1.50 -21.84 -23.25
N THR A 119 -1.54 -21.89 -21.91
CA THR A 119 -2.07 -23.04 -21.16
C THR A 119 -3.53 -22.86 -20.76
N GLN A 120 -4.07 -21.64 -20.84
CA GLN A 120 -5.38 -21.24 -20.30
C GLN A 120 -5.50 -21.41 -18.78
N GLU A 121 -4.40 -21.72 -18.09
CA GLU A 121 -4.38 -21.83 -16.63
C GLU A 121 -4.60 -20.48 -15.98
N ARG A 122 -5.39 -20.47 -14.91
CA ARG A 122 -5.71 -19.28 -14.14
C ARG A 122 -5.00 -19.28 -12.80
N SER A 123 -4.61 -18.10 -12.36
CA SER A 123 -4.08 -17.90 -11.01
C SER A 123 -4.46 -16.53 -10.47
N LEU A 124 -4.42 -16.40 -9.15
CA LEU A 124 -4.62 -15.14 -8.45
C LEU A 124 -3.26 -14.62 -7.97
N VAL A 125 -2.84 -13.49 -8.52
CA VAL A 125 -1.73 -12.70 -7.97
C VAL A 125 -2.27 -11.87 -6.81
N VAL A 126 -1.66 -12.04 -5.64
CA VAL A 126 -2.03 -11.30 -4.42
C VAL A 126 -0.85 -10.47 -3.97
N LEU A 127 -1.07 -9.17 -3.82
CA LEU A 127 -0.16 -8.23 -3.19
C LEU A 127 -0.80 -7.76 -1.88
N THR A 128 -0.08 -7.89 -0.77
CA THR A 128 -0.41 -7.25 0.51
C THR A 128 0.74 -6.32 0.87
N ALA A 129 0.49 -5.03 1.04
CA ALA A 129 1.54 -4.03 1.25
C ALA A 129 1.22 -3.02 2.35
N SER A 130 2.21 -2.27 2.81
CA SER A 130 2.02 -1.06 3.62
C SER A 130 1.78 0.21 2.78
N ALA A 131 1.99 0.11 1.46
CA ALA A 131 1.84 1.19 0.49
C ALA A 131 0.38 1.59 0.18
N ASN A 132 0.05 2.87 0.30
CA ASN A 132 -1.19 3.44 -0.25
C ASN A 132 -1.08 3.58 -1.78
N LEU A 133 -2.21 3.57 -2.51
CA LEU A 133 -2.25 3.82 -3.96
C LEU A 133 -2.00 5.31 -4.27
N THR A 134 -0.75 5.72 -4.10
CA THR A 134 -0.23 7.08 -4.24
C THR A 134 1.22 6.98 -4.71
N GLN A 135 1.73 8.04 -5.35
CA GLN A 135 3.14 8.10 -5.77
C GLN A 135 4.10 7.86 -4.60
N ALA A 136 3.87 8.53 -3.48
CA ALA A 136 4.69 8.37 -2.27
C ALA A 136 4.75 6.90 -1.83
N GLY A 137 3.59 6.23 -1.72
CA GLY A 137 3.52 4.84 -1.29
C GLY A 137 4.17 3.84 -2.25
N TRP A 138 4.13 4.06 -3.56
CA TRP A 138 4.65 3.06 -4.51
C TRP A 138 6.10 3.27 -4.93
N TRP A 139 6.58 4.52 -4.91
CA TRP A 139 7.86 4.89 -5.53
C TRP A 139 8.86 5.61 -4.62
N GLU A 140 8.39 6.31 -3.60
CA GLU A 140 9.25 7.24 -2.82
C GLU A 140 9.52 6.72 -1.41
N SER A 141 8.48 6.19 -0.75
CA SER A 141 8.53 5.64 0.58
C SER A 141 9.10 4.22 0.58
N VAL A 142 9.72 3.86 1.70
CA VAL A 142 10.08 2.46 1.94
C VAL A 142 8.88 1.76 2.52
N GLU A 143 8.46 0.70 1.85
CA GLU A 143 7.28 -0.06 2.20
C GLU A 143 7.62 -1.55 2.28
N CYS A 144 6.84 -2.26 3.11
CA CYS A 144 6.85 -3.71 3.12
C CYS A 144 5.76 -4.23 2.19
N ALA A 145 6.08 -5.25 1.42
CA ALA A 145 5.12 -5.95 0.59
C ALA A 145 5.35 -7.45 0.63
N HIS A 146 4.25 -8.18 0.55
CA HIS A 146 4.22 -9.62 0.30
C HIS A 146 3.48 -9.85 -1.01
N LEU A 147 4.14 -10.56 -1.93
CA LEU A 147 3.53 -11.06 -3.16
C LEU A 147 3.45 -12.57 -3.07
N GLU A 148 2.28 -13.11 -3.37
CA GLU A 148 2.07 -14.55 -3.54
C GLU A 148 1.22 -14.79 -4.79
N GLU A 149 1.32 -16.00 -5.33
CA GLU A 149 0.47 -16.46 -6.41
C GLU A 149 -0.27 -17.72 -5.98
N ILE A 150 -1.58 -17.74 -6.22
CA ILE A 150 -2.47 -18.86 -5.89
C ILE A 150 -3.02 -19.43 -7.20
N ALA A 151 -2.51 -20.58 -7.61
CA ALA A 151 -3.01 -21.29 -8.78
C ALA A 151 -4.45 -21.80 -8.56
N GLU A 152 -5.27 -21.75 -9.61
CA GLU A 152 -6.57 -22.41 -9.64
C GLU A 152 -6.39 -23.92 -9.39
N HIS A 153 -7.27 -24.53 -8.57
CA HIS A 153 -7.15 -25.93 -8.13
C HIS A 153 -5.87 -26.27 -7.34
N GLY A 154 -5.02 -25.28 -7.05
CA GLY A 154 -3.80 -25.44 -6.28
C GLY A 154 -4.04 -25.54 -4.78
N ARG A 155 -2.99 -25.27 -4.01
CA ARG A 155 -3.02 -25.28 -2.54
C ARG A 155 -2.57 -23.93 -2.00
N SER A 156 -3.26 -23.40 -0.99
CA SER A 156 -2.83 -22.16 -0.32
C SER A 156 -3.26 -22.12 1.14
N ARG A 157 -2.39 -21.54 1.99
CA ARG A 157 -2.70 -21.27 3.40
C ARG A 157 -3.56 -20.02 3.57
N THR A 158 -3.35 -19.02 2.72
CA THR A 158 -3.96 -17.68 2.78
C THR A 158 -5.33 -17.63 2.09
N ALA A 159 -5.58 -18.50 1.11
CA ALA A 159 -6.83 -18.51 0.32
C ALA A 159 -8.11 -18.46 1.17
N PRO A 160 -8.27 -19.26 2.26
CA PRO A 160 -9.47 -19.19 3.10
C PRO A 160 -9.65 -17.83 3.79
N GLU A 161 -8.56 -17.20 4.25
CA GLU A 161 -8.61 -15.90 4.91
C GLU A 161 -8.88 -14.77 3.92
N ILE A 162 -8.28 -14.84 2.73
CA ILE A 162 -8.56 -13.91 1.64
C ILE A 162 -10.04 -14.02 1.25
N GLN A 163 -10.58 -15.23 1.10
CA GLN A 163 -11.99 -15.44 0.80
C GLN A 163 -12.90 -14.84 1.89
N ARG A 164 -12.54 -15.03 3.17
CA ARG A 164 -13.25 -14.37 4.29
C ARG A 164 -13.17 -12.86 4.19
N PHE A 165 -12.01 -12.30 3.90
CA PHE A 165 -11.81 -10.86 3.72
C PHE A 165 -12.68 -10.30 2.60
N LEU A 166 -12.65 -10.90 1.41
CA LEU A 166 -13.44 -10.46 0.25
C LEU A 166 -14.95 -10.53 0.51
N GLU A 167 -15.42 -11.56 1.24
CA GLU A 167 -16.82 -11.62 1.68
C GLU A 167 -17.20 -10.45 2.59
N HIS A 168 -16.30 -10.05 3.49
CA HIS A 168 -16.56 -8.88 4.33
C HIS A 168 -16.45 -7.56 3.58
N LEU A 169 -15.51 -7.45 2.64
CA LEU A 169 -15.44 -6.31 1.73
C LEU A 169 -16.75 -6.13 0.97
N ARG A 170 -17.32 -7.22 0.44
CA ARG A 170 -18.65 -7.22 -0.20
C ARG A 170 -19.73 -6.70 0.75
N LYS A 171 -19.75 -7.16 2.01
CA LYS A 171 -20.72 -6.71 3.01
C LYS A 171 -20.57 -5.22 3.35
N MET A 172 -19.34 -4.71 3.43
CA MET A 172 -19.08 -3.29 3.68
C MET A 172 -19.52 -2.41 2.50
N ALA A 173 -19.40 -2.93 1.28
CA ALA A 173 -19.78 -2.25 0.05
C ALA A 173 -21.20 -2.58 -0.44
N ARG A 174 -22.07 -3.16 0.40
CA ARG A 174 -23.40 -3.67 0.01
C ARG A 174 -24.34 -2.65 -0.65
N ASN A 175 -24.08 -1.36 -0.46
CA ASN A 175 -24.89 -0.28 -1.05
C ASN A 175 -24.48 0.02 -2.50
N PHE A 176 -23.42 -0.63 -2.99
CA PHE A 176 -22.96 -0.56 -4.36
C PHE A 176 -23.26 -1.89 -5.05
N GLU A 177 -23.50 -1.84 -6.35
CA GLU A 177 -23.56 -3.04 -7.17
C GLU A 177 -22.27 -3.85 -6.99
N SER A 178 -22.40 -5.15 -6.71
CA SER A 178 -21.26 -6.03 -6.48
C SER A 178 -20.42 -6.09 -7.76
N PRO A 179 -19.13 -5.70 -7.73
CA PRO A 179 -18.31 -5.78 -8.92
C PRO A 179 -18.15 -7.22 -9.35
N ILE A 180 -18.30 -7.47 -10.65
CA ILE A 180 -18.05 -8.77 -11.28
C ILE A 180 -16.63 -9.26 -10.91
N ALA A 181 -15.67 -8.33 -10.82
CA ALA A 181 -14.30 -8.60 -10.39
C ALA A 181 -14.20 -9.41 -9.08
N LEU A 182 -15.00 -9.03 -8.09
CA LEU A 182 -14.95 -9.65 -6.76
C LEU A 182 -15.49 -11.09 -6.82
N ASP A 183 -16.52 -11.30 -7.64
CA ASP A 183 -17.14 -12.62 -7.79
C ASP A 183 -16.26 -13.57 -8.61
N ASP A 184 -15.57 -13.07 -9.65
CA ASP A 184 -14.59 -13.82 -10.44
C ASP A 184 -13.43 -14.32 -9.56
N ILE A 185 -12.83 -13.42 -8.75
CA ILE A 185 -11.72 -13.75 -7.84
C ILE A 185 -12.18 -14.76 -6.78
N ARG A 186 -13.38 -14.57 -6.21
CA ARG A 186 -13.94 -15.53 -5.24
C ARG A 186 -14.26 -16.87 -5.88
N GLY A 187 -14.64 -16.89 -7.16
CA GLY A 187 -14.84 -18.09 -7.95
C GLY A 187 -13.58 -18.95 -7.97
N LEU A 188 -12.43 -18.36 -8.31
CA LEU A 188 -11.14 -19.05 -8.27
C LEU A 188 -10.80 -19.55 -6.86
N LEU A 189 -10.92 -18.68 -5.84
CA LEU A 189 -10.54 -19.07 -4.47
C LEU A 189 -11.33 -20.27 -3.92
N ARG A 190 -12.57 -20.48 -4.37
CA ARG A 190 -13.37 -21.66 -3.98
C ARG A 190 -12.82 -22.97 -4.52
N THR A 191 -12.00 -22.95 -5.56
CA THR A 191 -11.40 -24.17 -6.14
C THR A 191 -10.08 -24.54 -5.46
N VAL A 192 -9.52 -23.64 -4.65
CA VAL A 192 -8.21 -23.80 -4.00
C VAL A 192 -8.35 -24.68 -2.75
N GLN A 193 -7.47 -25.67 -2.64
CA GLN A 193 -7.41 -26.54 -1.46
C GLN A 193 -6.67 -25.83 -0.31
N PRO A 194 -7.24 -25.82 0.91
CA PRO A 194 -6.60 -25.17 2.04
C PRO A 194 -5.39 -25.96 2.54
N ILE A 195 -4.31 -25.25 2.87
CA ILE A 195 -3.23 -25.80 3.70
C ILE A 195 -3.61 -25.58 5.17
N LEU A 196 -3.71 -26.65 5.94
CA LEU A 196 -4.14 -26.57 7.35
C LEU A 196 -2.98 -26.37 8.33
N HIS A 197 -1.80 -26.89 7.99
CA HIS A 197 -0.61 -26.73 8.84
C HIS A 197 -0.13 -25.27 8.81
N ARG A 198 0.39 -24.78 9.94
CA ARG A 198 0.96 -23.43 10.08
C ARG A 198 2.38 -23.29 9.52
N SER A 199 3.09 -24.41 9.39
CA SER A 199 4.49 -24.44 9.00
C SER A 199 4.81 -25.73 8.26
N ALA A 200 5.80 -25.69 7.38
CA ALA A 200 6.44 -26.82 6.73
C ALA A 200 7.95 -26.58 6.68
N ASP A 201 8.75 -27.63 6.78
CA ASP A 201 10.22 -27.55 6.67
C ASP A 201 10.86 -26.49 7.57
N GLN A 202 10.41 -26.41 8.83
CA GLN A 202 10.83 -25.42 9.83
C GLN A 202 10.59 -23.95 9.43
N ARG A 203 9.72 -23.69 8.46
CA ARG A 203 9.32 -22.35 8.02
C ARG A 203 7.83 -22.15 8.20
N MET A 204 7.43 -20.98 8.70
CA MET A 204 6.00 -20.64 8.75
C MET A 204 5.48 -20.41 7.33
N HIS A 205 4.27 -20.89 7.07
CA HIS A 205 3.55 -20.47 5.89
C HIS A 205 3.12 -19.01 6.03
N PRO A 206 2.91 -18.29 4.92
CA PRO A 206 2.28 -16.98 4.96
C PRO A 206 0.89 -17.05 5.61
N HIS A 207 0.57 -16.05 6.42
CA HIS A 207 -0.72 -15.87 7.05
C HIS A 207 -1.32 -14.53 6.62
N PHE A 208 -2.55 -14.57 6.10
CA PHE A 208 -3.29 -13.36 5.76
C PHE A 208 -4.19 -12.99 6.94
N LEU A 209 -3.85 -11.91 7.63
CA LEU A 209 -4.60 -11.41 8.78
C LEU A 209 -5.49 -10.25 8.36
N HIS A 210 -6.77 -10.29 8.74
CA HIS A 210 -7.66 -9.16 8.57
C HIS A 210 -8.41 -8.88 9.88
N ASN A 211 -8.34 -7.64 10.35
CA ASN A 211 -9.05 -7.18 11.55
C ASN A 211 -10.21 -6.24 11.16
N GLY A 212 -10.75 -5.48 12.13
CA GLY A 212 -11.81 -4.49 11.86
C GLY A 212 -13.23 -5.04 11.86
N ARG A 213 -13.42 -6.30 12.27
CA ARG A 213 -14.76 -6.88 12.54
C ARG A 213 -15.05 -6.84 14.04
N ARG A 214 -16.34 -6.77 14.39
CA ARG A 214 -16.77 -6.95 15.79
C ARG A 214 -16.28 -8.31 16.28
N GLY A 215 -15.53 -8.31 17.40
CA GLY A 215 -14.95 -9.52 17.99
C GLY A 215 -13.67 -10.02 17.30
N ALA A 216 -13.10 -9.26 16.36
CA ALA A 216 -11.76 -9.57 15.86
C ALA A 216 -10.74 -9.42 17.00
N LYS A 217 -9.82 -10.37 17.10
CA LYS A 217 -8.68 -10.30 18.02
C LYS A 217 -7.73 -9.19 17.59
N ASP A 218 -6.97 -8.64 18.52
CA ASP A 218 -5.91 -7.70 18.16
C ASP A 218 -4.76 -8.41 17.43
N LEU A 219 -3.80 -7.63 16.91
CA LEU A 219 -2.68 -8.20 16.15
C LEU A 219 -1.78 -9.09 17.02
N VAL A 220 -1.53 -8.69 18.27
CA VAL A 220 -0.58 -9.39 19.16
C VAL A 220 -1.13 -10.76 19.53
N ASP A 221 -2.41 -10.84 19.85
CA ASP A 221 -3.09 -12.10 20.13
C ASP A 221 -3.14 -13.01 18.89
N GLN A 222 -3.38 -12.45 17.70
CA GLN A 222 -3.32 -13.24 16.45
C GLN A 222 -1.91 -13.80 16.19
N LEU A 223 -0.86 -13.02 16.41
CA LEU A 223 0.52 -13.47 16.24
C LEU A 223 0.89 -14.55 17.26
N ASP A 224 0.41 -14.42 18.50
CA ASP A 224 0.65 -15.40 19.58
C ASP A 224 -0.04 -16.73 19.27
N GLU A 225 -1.26 -16.70 18.72
CA GLU A 225 -1.97 -17.91 18.29
C GLU A 225 -1.31 -18.61 17.11
N ILE A 226 -0.78 -17.84 16.16
CA ILE A 226 -0.14 -18.38 14.97
C ILE A 226 1.23 -18.98 15.31
N ALA A 227 2.09 -18.16 15.92
CA ALA A 227 3.51 -18.44 16.06
C ALA A 227 3.92 -18.64 17.53
N GLY A 228 3.30 -17.91 18.45
CA GLY A 228 3.50 -18.07 19.90
C GLY A 228 4.97 -18.11 20.30
N GLN A 229 5.39 -19.24 20.86
CA GLN A 229 6.77 -19.46 21.31
C GLN A 229 7.83 -19.30 20.22
N TRP A 230 7.50 -19.47 18.93
CA TRP A 230 8.45 -19.23 17.83
C TRP A 230 8.90 -17.77 17.74
N LEU A 231 8.05 -16.81 18.11
CA LEU A 231 8.40 -15.40 18.12
C LEU A 231 9.12 -15.00 19.40
N ARG A 232 9.05 -15.81 20.46
CA ARG A 232 9.66 -15.45 21.74
C ARG A 232 11.18 -15.41 21.63
N GLY A 233 11.78 -14.28 21.97
CA GLY A 233 13.23 -14.07 21.83
C GLY A 233 13.71 -13.84 20.40
N ALA A 234 12.83 -13.93 19.39
CA ALA A 234 13.18 -13.59 18.01
C ALA A 234 13.50 -12.11 17.87
N ASN A 235 14.35 -11.73 16.91
CA ASN A 235 14.64 -10.32 16.66
C ASN A 235 13.44 -9.66 15.96
N LEU A 236 13.10 -8.44 16.37
CA LEU A 236 12.00 -7.65 15.80
C LEU A 236 12.55 -6.44 15.02
N GLU A 237 12.08 -6.26 13.80
CA GLU A 237 12.41 -5.07 13.00
C GLU A 237 11.14 -4.46 12.41
N VAL A 238 10.89 -3.18 12.71
CA VAL A 238 9.78 -2.40 12.17
C VAL A 238 10.30 -1.53 11.02
N LEU A 239 9.91 -1.87 9.79
CA LEU A 239 10.49 -1.28 8.58
C LEU A 239 9.72 -0.08 8.01
N SER A 240 8.39 -0.08 8.07
CA SER A 240 7.55 1.05 7.61
C SER A 240 6.65 1.48 8.75
N PRO A 241 7.19 2.19 9.77
CA PRO A 241 6.39 2.64 10.89
C PRO A 241 5.50 3.81 10.48
N TYR A 242 4.24 3.77 10.88
CA TYR A 242 3.40 4.96 10.95
C TYR A 242 3.62 5.62 12.31
N LEU A 243 4.07 6.88 12.29
CA LEU A 243 4.31 7.67 13.49
C LEU A 243 3.23 8.75 13.59
N ASP A 244 2.46 8.71 14.65
CA ASP A 244 1.49 9.74 15.03
C ASP A 244 2.08 10.67 16.10
N ASP A 245 1.27 11.58 16.62
CA ASP A 245 1.68 12.54 17.65
C ASP A 245 1.75 11.92 19.06
N ALA A 246 1.73 10.59 19.20
CA ALA A 246 1.81 9.93 20.50
C ALA A 246 3.24 9.92 21.07
N ASP A 247 3.35 10.09 22.39
CA ASP A 247 4.64 10.03 23.10
C ASP A 247 5.18 8.59 23.21
N ALA A 248 4.33 7.58 23.00
CA ALA A 248 4.68 6.17 23.07
C ALA A 248 3.83 5.32 22.12
N SER A 249 4.39 4.22 21.64
CA SER A 249 3.67 3.28 20.77
C SER A 249 3.10 2.11 21.58
N VAL A 250 1.79 2.16 21.86
CA VAL A 250 1.07 1.05 22.52
C VAL A 250 1.16 -0.27 21.71
N PRO A 251 0.98 -0.28 20.37
CA PRO A 251 1.12 -1.51 19.60
C PRO A 251 2.53 -2.13 19.71
N LEU A 252 3.57 -1.30 19.63
CA LEU A 252 4.95 -1.77 19.74
C LEU A 252 5.27 -2.25 21.15
N LYS A 253 4.81 -1.53 22.18
CA LYS A 253 4.90 -1.98 23.57
C LYS A 253 4.31 -3.37 23.75
N ASN A 254 3.10 -3.61 23.23
CA ASN A 254 2.43 -4.89 23.39
C ASN A 254 3.19 -6.03 22.69
N LEU A 255 3.79 -5.76 21.52
CA LEU A 255 4.65 -6.72 20.82
C LEU A 255 5.91 -7.07 21.65
N ILE A 256 6.59 -6.05 22.18
CA ILE A 256 7.80 -6.22 23.00
C ILE A 256 7.48 -7.00 24.26
N ASP A 257 6.42 -6.61 24.98
CA ASP A 257 6.04 -7.24 26.24
C ASP A 257 5.62 -8.71 26.05
N ARG A 258 4.88 -9.01 24.96
CA ARG A 258 4.41 -10.38 24.67
C ARG A 258 5.54 -11.31 24.22
N PHE A 259 6.38 -10.85 23.31
CA PHE A 259 7.35 -11.72 22.62
C PHE A 259 8.78 -11.56 23.13
N GLN A 260 9.09 -10.55 23.92
CA GLN A 260 10.41 -10.34 24.53
C GLN A 260 11.56 -10.52 23.51
N PRO A 261 11.58 -9.74 22.42
CA PRO A 261 12.54 -9.92 21.34
C PRO A 261 13.98 -9.77 21.85
N GLY A 262 14.90 -10.62 21.41
CA GLY A 262 16.31 -10.57 21.85
C GLY A 262 17.00 -9.26 21.45
N LYS A 263 16.64 -8.73 20.28
CA LYS A 263 16.95 -7.36 19.83
C LYS A 263 15.75 -6.81 19.08
N TRP A 264 15.51 -5.52 19.18
CA TRP A 264 14.49 -4.88 18.35
C TRP A 264 14.89 -3.49 17.87
N ARG A 265 14.44 -3.15 16.66
CA ARG A 265 14.70 -1.85 16.06
C ARG A 265 13.53 -1.34 15.24
N VAL A 266 13.43 -0.02 15.15
CA VAL A 266 12.43 0.70 14.35
C VAL A 266 13.15 1.56 13.33
N LEU A 267 12.78 1.48 12.06
CA LEU A 267 13.33 2.38 11.06
C LEU A 267 12.95 3.82 11.40
N LEU A 268 13.95 4.71 11.47
CA LEU A 268 13.68 6.13 11.66
C LEU A 268 13.28 6.76 10.31
N PRO A 269 12.05 7.25 10.13
CA PRO A 269 11.71 8.03 8.96
C PRO A 269 12.47 9.37 9.03
N GLU A 270 13.36 9.60 8.08
CA GLU A 270 14.13 10.84 7.94
C GLU A 270 13.72 11.56 6.65
N GLU A 271 13.53 12.88 6.70
CA GLU A 271 13.38 13.74 5.53
C GLU A 271 14.38 14.89 5.62
N GLY A 272 15.23 15.04 4.60
CA GLY A 272 16.28 16.07 4.61
C GLY A 272 17.27 15.94 5.79
N GLY A 273 17.42 14.74 6.36
CA GLY A 273 18.24 14.49 7.55
C GLY A 273 17.55 14.80 8.88
N VAL A 274 16.26 15.19 8.86
CA VAL A 274 15.45 15.45 10.05
C VAL A 274 14.56 14.25 10.33
N ALA A 275 14.59 13.77 11.58
CA ALA A 275 13.71 12.72 12.05
C ALA A 275 12.25 13.19 12.03
N ARG A 276 11.36 12.41 11.42
CA ARG A 276 9.90 12.65 11.41
C ARG A 276 9.20 11.99 12.61
N CYS A 277 9.81 12.06 13.79
CA CYS A 277 9.21 11.58 15.03
C CYS A 277 9.32 12.64 16.12
N ARG A 278 8.38 12.59 17.07
CA ARG A 278 8.45 13.45 18.25
C ARG A 278 9.64 13.02 19.14
N PRO A 279 10.34 13.97 19.80
CA PRO A 279 11.44 13.66 20.70
C PRO A 279 11.06 12.64 21.78
N GLU A 280 9.84 12.73 22.31
CA GLU A 280 9.35 11.83 23.35
C GLU A 280 9.27 10.38 22.86
N LEU A 281 8.78 10.15 21.64
CA LEU A 281 8.77 8.82 21.04
C LEU A 281 10.18 8.33 20.72
N TYR A 282 11.06 9.23 20.26
CA TYR A 282 12.46 8.94 20.00
C TYR A 282 13.17 8.39 21.25
N ASP A 283 13.01 9.10 22.37
CA ASP A 283 13.60 8.74 23.66
C ASP A 283 12.94 7.48 24.24
N TRP A 284 11.61 7.36 24.14
CA TRP A 284 10.88 6.18 24.60
C TRP A 284 11.40 4.88 23.97
N VAL A 285 11.70 4.87 22.66
CA VAL A 285 12.27 3.69 21.99
C VAL A 285 13.61 3.30 22.61
N ARG A 286 14.48 4.28 22.88
CA ARG A 286 15.82 4.05 23.46
C ARG A 286 15.76 3.58 24.91
N GLU A 287 14.91 4.21 25.72
CA GLU A 287 14.70 3.85 27.12
C GLU A 287 14.19 2.42 27.28
N ARG A 288 13.44 1.91 26.29
CA ARG A 288 12.97 0.52 26.23
C ARG A 288 14.00 -0.47 25.66
N GLY A 289 15.24 -0.02 25.44
CA GLY A 289 16.32 -0.84 24.89
C GLY A 289 16.19 -1.13 23.39
N GLY A 290 15.36 -0.37 22.67
CA GLY A 290 15.24 -0.45 21.22
C GLY A 290 16.27 0.40 20.49
N GLU A 291 16.55 0.04 19.24
CA GLU A 291 17.44 0.80 18.36
C GLU A 291 16.66 1.52 17.27
N TRP A 292 17.12 2.71 16.89
CA TRP A 292 16.68 3.36 15.65
C TRP A 292 17.52 2.83 14.48
N GLY A 293 16.87 2.14 13.56
CA GLY A 293 17.48 1.60 12.35
C GLY A 293 17.62 2.66 11.27
N ARG A 294 18.60 2.44 10.38
CA ARG A 294 18.73 3.14 9.09
C ARG A 294 18.76 2.11 7.97
N LEU A 295 18.09 2.42 6.86
CA LEU A 295 18.26 1.63 5.65
C LEU A 295 19.63 1.97 5.05
N GLN A 296 20.45 0.95 4.88
CA GLN A 296 21.62 1.05 4.04
C GLN A 296 21.15 1.14 2.59
N TYR A 297 20.98 2.34 2.04
CA TYR A 297 20.76 2.50 0.61
C TYR A 297 22.07 2.18 -0.13
N PRO A 298 22.07 1.31 -1.15
CA PRO A 298 23.11 1.44 -2.16
C PRO A 298 23.01 2.87 -2.69
N ARG A 299 24.12 3.63 -2.64
CA ARG A 299 24.20 4.98 -3.19
C ARG A 299 23.49 4.95 -4.54
N ARG A 300 22.43 5.76 -4.71
CA ARG A 300 21.81 5.98 -6.03
C ARG A 300 22.96 6.25 -7.00
N SER A 301 23.23 5.32 -7.91
CA SER A 301 24.06 5.66 -9.07
C SER A 301 23.28 6.75 -9.78
N SER A 302 23.91 7.90 -9.90
CA SER A 302 23.37 9.08 -10.54
C SER A 302 23.10 8.77 -12.02
N ARG A 303 21.95 8.18 -12.34
CA ARG A 303 21.38 8.23 -13.69
C ARG A 303 20.81 9.64 -13.90
N THR A 304 21.73 10.52 -14.30
CA THR A 304 21.54 11.63 -15.25
C THR A 304 20.24 12.44 -15.12
N ALA A 305 20.26 13.41 -14.20
CA ALA A 305 19.49 14.66 -14.31
C ALA A 305 20.17 15.67 -15.28
N ALA A 306 21.00 15.21 -16.21
CA ALA A 306 21.77 16.04 -17.14
C ALA A 306 21.34 15.74 -18.59
N SER A 307 20.11 16.12 -18.96
CA SER A 307 19.73 16.27 -20.36
C SER A 307 18.48 17.14 -20.57
N ARG A 308 18.27 18.18 -19.73
CA ARG A 308 17.33 19.27 -20.05
C ARG A 308 17.84 20.62 -19.56
N LEU A 309 18.98 21.04 -20.12
CA LEU A 309 19.35 22.45 -20.19
C LEU A 309 19.81 22.70 -21.63
N ARG A 310 18.84 22.95 -22.52
CA ARG A 310 19.08 23.70 -23.75
C ARG A 310 18.58 25.12 -23.52
N GLU A 311 19.55 26.02 -23.47
CA GLU A 311 19.57 27.32 -24.12
C GLU A 311 18.27 28.14 -24.10
N ARG A 312 18.27 29.20 -23.28
CA ARG A 312 17.72 30.49 -23.68
C ARG A 312 18.76 31.58 -23.41
N PRO A 313 19.08 32.44 -24.39
CA PRO A 313 19.97 33.56 -24.19
C PRO A 313 19.19 34.82 -23.78
N THR A 314 19.96 35.77 -23.25
CA THR A 314 19.72 37.22 -23.10
C THR A 314 18.93 37.72 -21.88
N GLY A 315 19.50 38.74 -21.25
CA GLY A 315 18.75 39.75 -20.50
C GLY A 315 19.34 40.12 -19.16
N GLU A 316 20.38 40.97 -19.16
CA GLU A 316 20.67 41.85 -18.02
C GLU A 316 19.39 42.57 -17.57
N CYS A 317 19.08 42.53 -16.27
CA CYS A 317 18.31 43.59 -15.64
C CYS A 317 18.71 43.76 -14.18
N THR A 318 19.43 44.85 -13.93
CA THR A 318 19.90 45.38 -12.66
C THR A 318 18.76 45.91 -11.77
N ARG A 319 18.91 45.68 -10.45
CA ARG A 319 18.43 46.48 -9.30
C ARG A 319 16.90 46.58 -9.07
N ARG A 320 16.44 46.15 -7.88
CA ARG A 320 16.20 47.00 -6.69
C ARG A 320 15.45 46.22 -5.60
N CYS A 321 16.02 46.21 -4.41
CA CYS A 321 15.32 45.94 -3.17
C CYS A 321 14.36 47.09 -2.86
N THR A 322 13.10 46.79 -2.54
CA THR A 322 12.26 47.64 -1.67
C THR A 322 11.31 46.77 -0.89
N ALA A 323 11.41 46.91 0.43
CA ALA A 323 10.47 46.41 1.42
C ALA A 323 9.19 47.26 1.42
N SER A 324 8.05 46.62 1.64
CA SER A 324 6.84 47.30 2.10
C SER A 324 5.89 46.28 2.72
N SER A 325 5.83 46.28 4.05
CA SER A 325 4.65 45.86 4.82
C SER A 325 3.52 46.88 4.60
N PRO A 326 2.27 46.48 4.86
CA PRO A 326 1.58 47.18 5.93
C PRO A 326 0.81 46.25 6.86
N SER A 327 0.63 46.79 8.06
CA SER A 327 0.06 46.18 9.24
C SER A 327 -1.36 46.71 9.50
N ILE A 328 -2.09 45.95 10.33
CA ILE A 328 -3.17 46.36 11.24
C ILE A 328 -4.60 46.47 10.66
N GLY A 329 -5.47 45.62 11.23
CA GLY A 329 -6.90 45.84 11.41
C GLY A 329 -7.45 44.89 12.46
N LYS A 330 -7.52 45.32 13.73
CA LYS A 330 -8.17 44.63 14.85
C LYS A 330 -9.68 44.88 14.84
N SER A 331 -10.45 43.79 15.04
CA SER A 331 -11.64 43.54 15.89
C SER A 331 -12.82 44.56 15.92
N PRO A 332 -14.09 44.12 16.12
CA PRO A 332 -14.51 43.60 17.42
C PRO A 332 -15.47 42.39 17.42
N SER A 333 -15.52 41.79 18.60
CA SER A 333 -16.44 40.80 19.15
C SER A 333 -17.92 41.21 19.11
N SER A 334 -18.81 40.22 19.00
CA SER A 334 -20.10 40.26 19.69
C SER A 334 -20.59 38.85 20.01
N ASP A 335 -20.96 38.66 21.27
CA ASP A 335 -21.65 37.53 21.87
C ASP A 335 -22.91 37.09 21.10
N ARG A 336 -23.24 35.80 21.21
CA ARG A 336 -24.61 35.38 21.55
C ARG A 336 -24.63 33.94 22.07
N SER A 337 -24.98 33.85 23.34
CA SER A 337 -25.60 32.73 24.02
C SER A 337 -26.99 32.44 23.44
N THR A 338 -27.26 31.15 23.22
CA THR A 338 -28.45 30.37 23.61
C THR A 338 -28.21 28.90 23.30
#